data_AF-A0A971A0U8-F1
#
_entry.id   AF-A0A971A0U8-F1
#
_cell.length_a   1.000
_cell.length_b   1.000
_cell.length_c   1.000
_cell.angle_alpha   90.00
_cell.angle_beta   90.00
_cell.angle_gamma   90.00
#
_symmetry.space_group_name_H-M   'P 1'
#
loop_
_entity.id
_entity.type
_entity.pdbx_description
1 polymer ?
#
loop_
_entity_poly.entity_id
_entity_poly.type
_entity_poly.pdbx_seq_one_letter_code
_entity_poly.pdbx_strand_id
1 'polypeptide(L)'
;TKLWPLCISVMAGGDFALIKAVEGFEDFPDFGRHQLREAGVQAGDVVVAITEGGETPFVIGTAWEGLDRGADVFFVYNNPTALLAEHVERSRQVIEEPRIVKLDLTTGPMAVMGSTRMQATTAELLVVGAALETAIVRWLQSRRPQLAPDLRSPEEYARLFRKLLSDLSTPAAVDTLRRVTQFEEAIYRKHGLVTYVADSLLLDVLTDTTERSPTFMVPPFRKDGDAHLPVSWAFVKDPHHPTEQAWEQMLQRAPRGLRWKPETYRQLNAPLQIQASPPKLDNAEIHRFRIGNEPDASRTEAADSAMVAVGLCDEAKWAHPAPMRFGKTAAITIGPGKGTLDVDEHFHFACELPASPLRLWEHLAIKLVLNTVSTATMVRLGRVIGNAMVWLSPSNKKLIDRGTRLISQVTGCRYEHACEILHKTIEDVASIAQRGEEAPSPVALAIERIATTGTPPE
;
A
#
# COMPACT_ATOMS: atom_id res chain seq x y z
N THR A 1 3.04 -25.42 12.05
CA THR A 1 3.89 -25.85 10.91
C THR A 1 4.13 -24.61 10.09
N LYS A 2 5.37 -24.15 9.90
CA LYS A 2 5.62 -22.94 9.10
C LYS A 2 5.13 -23.20 7.67
N LEU A 3 4.25 -22.36 7.13
CA LEU A 3 3.81 -22.38 5.72
C LEU A 3 4.97 -22.09 4.76
N TRP A 4 6.12 -21.68 5.28
CA TRP A 4 7.37 -21.53 4.57
C TRP A 4 8.05 -22.90 4.32
N PRO A 5 8.44 -23.27 3.09
CA PRO A 5 8.54 -22.48 1.86
C PRO A 5 7.42 -22.66 0.82
N LEU A 6 6.18 -22.94 1.22
CA LEU A 6 5.07 -23.25 0.30
C LEU A 6 4.39 -22.03 -0.35
N CYS A 7 4.66 -20.81 0.13
CA CYS A 7 4.13 -19.56 -0.44
C CYS A 7 5.22 -18.48 -0.48
N ILE A 8 5.44 -17.89 -1.65
CA ILE A 8 6.48 -16.87 -1.91
C ILE A 8 5.84 -15.63 -2.53
N SER A 9 6.06 -14.47 -1.92
CA SER A 9 5.75 -13.17 -2.52
C SER A 9 6.94 -12.64 -3.33
N VAL A 10 6.66 -12.07 -4.49
CA VAL A 10 7.62 -11.42 -5.40
C VAL A 10 7.10 -10.02 -5.70
N MET A 11 7.95 -9.00 -5.56
CA MET A 11 7.56 -7.59 -5.66
C MET A 11 8.69 -6.78 -6.29
N ALA A 12 8.34 -5.81 -7.13
CA ALA A 12 9.30 -4.89 -7.74
C ALA A 12 10.11 -4.15 -6.65
N GLY A 13 11.38 -4.51 -6.49
CA GLY A 13 12.25 -3.99 -5.42
C GLY A 13 12.45 -4.89 -4.20
N GLY A 14 11.83 -6.08 -4.16
CA GLY A 14 11.87 -6.99 -3.01
C GLY A 14 11.11 -6.42 -1.80
N ASP A 15 11.30 -6.99 -0.62
CA ASP A 15 10.57 -6.53 0.59
C ASP A 15 10.89 -5.07 0.98
N PHE A 16 11.97 -4.49 0.46
CA PHE A 16 12.25 -3.05 0.61
C PHE A 16 11.09 -2.18 0.09
N ALA A 17 10.39 -2.64 -0.96
CA ALA A 17 9.26 -1.93 -1.53
C ALA A 17 8.02 -1.89 -0.62
N LEU A 18 7.99 -2.67 0.48
CA LEU A 18 6.95 -2.51 1.53
C LEU A 18 7.04 -1.15 2.22
N ILE A 19 8.22 -0.53 2.23
CA ILE A 19 8.46 0.76 2.88
C ILE A 19 8.42 1.90 1.86
N LYS A 20 9.08 1.69 0.73
CA LYS A 20 9.26 2.71 -0.30
C LYS A 20 9.36 2.06 -1.67
N ALA A 21 8.47 2.46 -2.58
CA ALA A 21 8.52 2.05 -3.98
C ALA A 21 9.90 2.34 -4.58
N VAL A 22 10.45 1.35 -5.29
CA VAL A 22 11.74 1.48 -5.95
C VAL A 22 11.49 1.96 -7.38
N GLU A 23 11.83 3.22 -7.62
CA GLU A 23 11.55 3.90 -8.89
C GLU A 23 12.10 3.13 -10.09
N GLY A 24 11.25 2.95 -11.10
CA GLY A 24 11.56 2.26 -12.34
C GLY A 24 11.59 0.73 -12.25
N PHE A 25 11.53 0.09 -11.07
CA PHE A 25 11.63 -1.38 -11.01
C PHE A 25 10.40 -2.08 -11.58
N GLU A 26 9.22 -1.47 -11.44
CA GLU A 26 7.96 -2.03 -11.96
C GLU A 26 7.85 -1.95 -13.49
N ASP A 27 8.66 -1.09 -14.12
CA ASP A 27 8.62 -0.82 -15.56
C ASP A 27 9.36 -1.87 -16.42
N PHE A 28 10.07 -2.83 -15.79
CA PHE A 28 10.89 -3.83 -16.49
C PHE A 28 10.37 -5.26 -16.31
N PRO A 29 9.89 -5.92 -17.39
CA PRO A 29 9.49 -7.33 -17.35
C PRO A 29 10.62 -8.26 -16.91
N ASP A 30 11.85 -8.01 -17.38
CA ASP A 30 13.00 -8.86 -17.09
C ASP A 30 13.34 -8.89 -15.59
N PHE A 31 13.02 -7.83 -14.85
CA PHE A 31 13.20 -7.82 -13.38
C PHE A 31 12.22 -8.77 -12.71
N GLY A 32 10.96 -8.79 -13.15
CA GLY A 32 9.95 -9.73 -12.67
C GLY A 32 10.31 -11.17 -13.01
N ARG A 33 10.73 -11.42 -14.25
CA ARG A 33 11.22 -12.74 -14.67
C ARG A 33 12.39 -13.19 -13.80
N HIS A 34 13.38 -12.32 -13.58
CA HIS A 34 14.55 -12.65 -12.78
C HIS A 34 14.19 -12.99 -11.33
N GLN A 35 13.36 -12.17 -10.66
CA GLN A 35 12.97 -12.48 -9.28
C GLN A 35 12.20 -13.80 -9.17
N LEU A 36 11.33 -14.12 -10.14
CA LEU A 36 10.60 -15.38 -10.12
C LEU A 36 11.54 -16.59 -10.31
N ARG A 37 12.61 -16.45 -11.12
CA ARG A 37 13.67 -17.45 -11.20
C ARG A 37 14.42 -17.64 -9.88
N GLU A 38 14.76 -16.54 -9.21
CA GLU A 38 15.42 -16.58 -7.91
C GLU A 38 14.53 -17.20 -6.82
N ALA A 39 13.21 -17.00 -6.94
CA ALA A 39 12.22 -17.67 -6.08
C ALA A 39 12.16 -19.19 -6.32
N GLY A 40 12.73 -19.70 -7.42
CA GLY A 40 12.83 -21.12 -7.71
C GLY A 40 11.57 -21.73 -8.30
N VAL A 41 10.73 -20.93 -8.99
CA VAL A 41 9.51 -21.43 -9.64
C VAL A 41 9.83 -22.58 -10.61
N GLN A 42 9.00 -23.61 -10.60
CA GLN A 42 9.14 -24.82 -11.42
C GLN A 42 7.78 -25.42 -11.79
N ALA A 43 7.81 -26.49 -12.58
CA ALA A 43 6.62 -27.21 -12.97
C ALA A 43 5.88 -27.79 -11.75
N GLY A 44 4.56 -27.59 -11.70
CA GLY A 44 3.71 -27.98 -10.57
C GLY A 44 3.50 -26.89 -9.52
N ASP A 45 4.19 -25.75 -9.63
CA ASP A 45 3.89 -24.56 -8.84
C ASP A 45 2.71 -23.76 -9.43
N VAL A 46 2.18 -22.82 -8.65
CA VAL A 46 1.15 -21.85 -9.07
C VAL A 46 1.72 -20.44 -8.94
N VAL A 47 1.60 -19.65 -10.00
CA VAL A 47 1.96 -18.22 -10.03
C VAL A 47 0.68 -17.41 -10.12
N VAL A 48 0.44 -16.54 -9.13
CA VAL A 48 -0.65 -15.56 -9.16
C VAL A 48 -0.04 -14.18 -9.39
N ALA A 49 -0.09 -13.72 -10.63
CA ALA A 49 0.42 -12.43 -11.07
C ALA A 49 -0.66 -11.35 -10.88
N ILE A 50 -0.48 -10.47 -9.89
CA ILE A 50 -1.47 -9.48 -9.46
C ILE A 50 -1.08 -8.08 -9.92
N THR A 51 -1.93 -7.44 -10.70
CA THR A 51 -1.72 -6.07 -11.21
C THR A 51 -3.05 -5.36 -11.39
N GLU A 52 -3.36 -4.38 -10.55
CA GLU A 52 -4.60 -3.60 -10.64
C GLU A 52 -4.87 -3.10 -12.07
N GLY A 53 -3.90 -2.42 -12.68
CA GLY A 53 -4.07 -1.83 -14.00
C GLY A 53 -4.08 -2.83 -15.16
N GLY A 54 -3.73 -4.10 -14.91
CA GLY A 54 -3.53 -5.12 -15.96
C GLY A 54 -2.35 -4.86 -16.90
N GLU A 55 -1.50 -3.89 -16.61
CA GLU A 55 -0.48 -3.38 -17.54
C GLU A 55 0.94 -3.31 -16.98
N THR A 56 1.15 -3.65 -15.70
CA THR A 56 2.43 -3.48 -15.02
C THR A 56 3.49 -4.42 -15.61
N PRO A 57 4.55 -3.90 -16.27
CA PRO A 57 5.52 -4.73 -17.00
C PRO A 57 6.20 -5.80 -16.13
N PHE A 58 6.59 -5.46 -14.89
CA PHE A 58 7.17 -6.41 -13.95
C PHE A 58 6.26 -7.62 -13.70
N VAL A 59 4.96 -7.38 -13.46
CA VAL A 59 3.96 -8.43 -13.19
C VAL A 59 3.67 -9.26 -14.45
N ILE A 60 3.63 -8.63 -15.61
CA ILE A 60 3.55 -9.34 -16.90
C ILE A 60 4.77 -10.25 -17.07
N GLY A 61 5.96 -9.77 -16.68
CA GLY A 61 7.18 -10.57 -16.64
C GLY A 61 7.06 -11.80 -15.75
N THR A 62 6.52 -11.68 -14.53
CA THR A 62 6.32 -12.84 -13.65
C THR A 62 5.33 -13.85 -14.25
N ALA A 63 4.26 -13.39 -14.90
CA ALA A 63 3.32 -14.28 -15.59
C ALA A 63 4.02 -15.11 -16.69
N TRP A 64 4.83 -14.47 -17.53
CA TRP A 64 5.57 -15.16 -18.59
C TRP A 64 6.61 -16.14 -18.06
N GLU A 65 7.40 -15.74 -17.05
CA GLU A 65 8.38 -16.66 -16.46
C GLU A 65 7.70 -17.87 -15.79
N GLY A 66 6.54 -17.68 -15.17
CA GLY A 66 5.75 -18.78 -14.62
C GLY A 66 5.40 -19.81 -15.69
N LEU A 67 4.88 -19.36 -16.83
CA LEU A 67 4.57 -20.23 -17.97
C LEU A 67 5.81 -20.94 -18.52
N ASP A 68 6.90 -20.21 -18.72
CA ASP A 68 8.15 -20.76 -19.27
C ASP A 68 8.75 -21.85 -18.38
N ARG A 69 8.43 -21.80 -17.07
CA ARG A 69 8.87 -22.75 -16.05
C ARG A 69 7.89 -23.92 -15.85
N GLY A 70 6.75 -23.89 -16.54
CA GLY A 70 5.71 -24.91 -16.47
C GLY A 70 4.79 -24.81 -15.26
N ALA A 71 4.73 -23.64 -14.61
CA ALA A 71 3.78 -23.38 -13.53
C ALA A 71 2.38 -23.06 -14.10
N ASP A 72 1.35 -23.31 -13.29
CA ASP A 72 0.00 -22.80 -13.58
C ASP A 72 -0.03 -21.30 -13.29
N VAL A 73 -0.53 -20.49 -14.23
CA VAL A 73 -0.48 -19.03 -14.12
C VAL A 73 -1.86 -18.41 -14.09
N PHE A 74 -2.10 -17.59 -13.07
CA PHE A 74 -3.28 -16.74 -12.92
C PHE A 74 -2.88 -15.28 -13.07
N PHE A 75 -3.62 -14.51 -13.84
CA PHE A 75 -3.41 -13.07 -14.04
C PHE A 75 -4.62 -12.29 -13.52
N VAL A 76 -4.39 -11.47 -12.49
CA VAL A 76 -5.43 -10.72 -11.74
C VAL A 76 -5.32 -9.24 -12.07
N TYR A 77 -6.46 -8.63 -12.44
CA TYR A 77 -6.52 -7.22 -12.81
C TYR A 77 -7.93 -6.63 -12.60
N ASN A 78 -8.05 -5.31 -12.59
CA ASN A 78 -9.28 -4.58 -12.24
C ASN A 78 -9.79 -3.63 -13.34
N ASN A 79 -9.17 -3.63 -14.52
CA ASN A 79 -9.66 -2.91 -15.69
C ASN A 79 -10.48 -3.83 -16.61
N PRO A 80 -11.48 -3.29 -17.35
CA PRO A 80 -12.27 -4.08 -18.28
C PRO A 80 -11.40 -4.83 -19.29
N THR A 81 -11.56 -6.15 -19.35
CA THR A 81 -10.77 -7.02 -20.25
C THR A 81 -10.78 -6.51 -21.70
N ALA A 82 -11.95 -6.14 -22.22
CA ALA A 82 -12.10 -5.69 -23.60
C ALA A 82 -11.26 -4.43 -23.90
N LEU A 83 -11.24 -3.45 -22.98
CA LEU A 83 -10.48 -2.21 -23.17
C LEU A 83 -8.98 -2.43 -23.08
N LEU A 84 -8.53 -3.28 -22.14
CA LEU A 84 -7.11 -3.64 -22.04
C LEU A 84 -6.63 -4.37 -23.30
N ALA A 85 -7.41 -5.35 -23.77
CA ALA A 85 -7.08 -6.10 -24.97
C ALA A 85 -7.06 -5.20 -26.21
N GLU A 86 -8.02 -4.28 -26.35
CA GLU A 86 -8.09 -3.41 -27.53
C GLU A 86 -6.96 -2.37 -27.58
N HIS A 87 -6.61 -1.76 -26.45
CA HIS A 87 -5.77 -0.56 -26.43
C HIS A 87 -4.34 -0.77 -25.90
N VAL A 88 -4.07 -1.87 -25.20
CA VAL A 88 -2.78 -2.08 -24.51
C VAL A 88 -2.16 -3.40 -24.97
N GLU A 89 -1.25 -3.31 -25.94
CA GLU A 89 -0.57 -4.46 -26.56
C GLU A 89 -0.02 -5.49 -25.56
N ARG A 90 0.75 -5.02 -24.57
CA ARG A 90 1.35 -5.89 -23.54
C ARG A 90 0.30 -6.61 -22.68
N SER A 91 -0.84 -5.97 -22.42
CA SER A 91 -1.94 -6.56 -21.68
C SER A 91 -2.69 -7.56 -22.55
N ARG A 92 -2.96 -7.20 -23.82
CA ARG A 92 -3.57 -8.07 -24.82
C ARG A 92 -2.82 -9.40 -24.95
N GLN A 93 -1.48 -9.36 -25.04
CA GLN A 93 -0.65 -10.56 -25.15
C GLN A 93 -0.87 -11.55 -24.00
N VAL A 94 -1.00 -11.07 -22.76
CA VAL A 94 -1.24 -11.92 -21.58
C VAL A 94 -2.71 -12.37 -21.50
N ILE A 95 -3.64 -11.47 -21.85
CA ILE A 95 -5.09 -11.74 -21.82
C ILE A 95 -5.48 -12.79 -22.88
N GLU A 96 -4.88 -12.74 -24.07
CA GLU A 96 -5.18 -13.66 -25.17
C GLU A 96 -4.42 -15.00 -25.08
N GLU A 97 -3.39 -15.10 -24.25
CA GLU A 97 -2.60 -16.33 -24.07
C GLU A 97 -3.43 -17.44 -23.40
N PRO A 98 -3.85 -18.50 -24.10
CA PRO A 98 -4.82 -19.49 -23.58
C PRO A 98 -4.33 -20.27 -22.36
N ARG A 99 -3.01 -20.34 -22.11
CA ARG A 99 -2.44 -21.04 -20.96
C ARG A 99 -2.55 -20.26 -19.64
N ILE A 100 -2.85 -18.96 -19.70
CA ILE A 100 -3.03 -18.11 -18.52
C ILE A 100 -4.51 -18.07 -18.14
N VAL A 101 -4.82 -18.29 -16.87
CA VAL A 101 -6.17 -18.10 -16.33
C VAL A 101 -6.33 -16.63 -15.94
N LYS A 102 -7.41 -15.98 -16.39
CA LYS A 102 -7.67 -14.55 -16.12
C LYS A 102 -8.67 -14.42 -14.99
N LEU A 103 -8.33 -13.58 -14.02
CA LEU A 103 -9.23 -13.14 -12.95
C LEU A 103 -9.54 -11.67 -13.20
N ASP A 104 -10.55 -11.42 -14.03
CA ASP A 104 -11.10 -10.08 -14.28
C ASP A 104 -11.92 -9.65 -13.06
N LEU A 105 -11.35 -8.73 -12.28
CA LEU A 105 -11.95 -8.13 -11.09
C LEU A 105 -12.33 -6.68 -11.36
N THR A 106 -12.89 -6.37 -12.54
CA THR A 106 -13.28 -5.00 -12.89
C THR A 106 -14.07 -4.32 -11.78
N THR A 107 -13.51 -3.26 -11.18
CA THR A 107 -14.09 -2.57 -10.00
C THR A 107 -14.76 -1.24 -10.33
N GLY A 108 -14.66 -0.77 -11.58
CA GLY A 108 -15.11 0.57 -11.98
C GLY A 108 -14.23 1.69 -11.42
N PRO A 109 -14.64 2.97 -11.57
CA PRO A 109 -13.86 4.10 -11.10
C PRO A 109 -13.64 4.10 -9.58
N MET A 110 -12.42 4.44 -9.16
CA MET A 110 -12.09 4.61 -7.73
C MET A 110 -12.83 5.81 -7.13
N ALA A 111 -13.15 5.73 -5.84
CA ALA A 111 -13.87 6.81 -5.13
C ALA A 111 -13.00 8.08 -5.06
N VAL A 112 -11.70 7.87 -4.89
CA VAL A 112 -10.66 8.87 -5.09
C VAL A 112 -9.86 8.45 -6.32
N MET A 113 -9.89 9.29 -7.35
CA MET A 113 -9.37 8.97 -8.68
C MET A 113 -7.89 8.56 -8.60
N GLY A 114 -7.62 7.33 -9.06
CA GLY A 114 -6.30 6.71 -9.12
C GLY A 114 -5.70 6.34 -7.76
N SER A 115 -6.54 6.15 -6.73
CA SER A 115 -6.15 5.54 -5.45
C SER A 115 -6.48 4.04 -5.48
N THR A 116 -5.68 3.28 -6.23
CA THR A 116 -5.88 1.83 -6.49
C THR A 116 -5.75 0.99 -5.21
N ARG A 117 -4.99 1.49 -4.22
CA ARG A 117 -4.93 0.96 -2.85
C ARG A 117 -6.30 0.87 -2.16
N MET A 118 -7.36 1.46 -2.70
CA MET A 118 -8.71 1.41 -2.11
C MET A 118 -9.53 0.23 -2.64
N GLN A 119 -10.45 0.45 -3.59
CA GLN A 119 -11.42 -0.59 -4.00
C GLN A 119 -10.76 -1.76 -4.73
N ALA A 120 -9.85 -1.49 -5.66
CA ALA A 120 -9.21 -2.52 -6.48
C ALA A 120 -8.43 -3.54 -5.63
N THR A 121 -7.47 -3.08 -4.83
CA THR A 121 -6.67 -3.97 -3.96
C THR A 121 -7.49 -4.62 -2.84
N THR A 122 -8.59 -4.00 -2.40
CA THR A 122 -9.54 -4.66 -1.47
C THR A 122 -10.24 -5.84 -2.16
N ALA A 123 -10.63 -5.69 -3.43
CA ALA A 123 -11.21 -6.79 -4.21
C ALA A 123 -10.17 -7.89 -4.49
N GLU A 124 -8.93 -7.53 -4.84
CA GLU A 124 -7.83 -8.47 -5.02
C GLU A 124 -7.56 -9.26 -3.72
N LEU A 125 -7.46 -8.58 -2.57
CA LEU A 125 -7.26 -9.22 -1.26
C LEU A 125 -8.39 -10.21 -0.94
N LEU A 126 -9.65 -9.80 -1.15
CA LEU A 126 -10.81 -10.66 -0.92
C LEU A 126 -10.79 -11.90 -1.83
N VAL A 127 -10.63 -11.71 -3.14
CA VAL A 127 -10.79 -12.80 -4.11
C VAL A 127 -9.60 -13.76 -4.09
N VAL A 128 -8.38 -13.23 -4.11
CA VAL A 128 -7.16 -14.06 -4.06
C VAL A 128 -7.04 -14.72 -2.67
N GLY A 129 -7.35 -13.99 -1.60
CA GLY A 129 -7.40 -14.54 -0.25
C GLY A 129 -8.41 -15.66 -0.11
N ALA A 130 -9.66 -15.48 -0.59
CA ALA A 130 -10.69 -16.51 -0.55
C ALA A 130 -10.32 -17.75 -1.37
N ALA A 131 -9.68 -17.57 -2.53
CA ALA A 131 -9.18 -18.69 -3.34
C ALA A 131 -8.09 -19.47 -2.61
N LEU A 132 -7.16 -18.78 -1.95
CA LEU A 132 -6.10 -19.41 -1.16
C LEU A 132 -6.66 -20.13 0.08
N GLU A 133 -7.61 -19.52 0.79
CA GLU A 133 -8.32 -20.19 1.89
C GLU A 133 -9.05 -21.44 1.41
N THR A 134 -9.76 -21.37 0.27
CA THR A 134 -10.43 -22.51 -0.34
C THR A 134 -9.44 -23.65 -0.63
N ALA A 135 -8.27 -23.33 -1.16
CA ALA A 135 -7.21 -24.31 -1.42
C ALA A 135 -6.67 -24.93 -0.12
N ILE A 136 -6.40 -24.11 0.90
CA ILE A 136 -5.94 -24.56 2.23
C ILE A 136 -6.97 -25.48 2.87
N VAL A 137 -8.25 -25.11 2.86
CA VAL A 137 -9.32 -25.90 3.48
C VAL A 137 -9.50 -27.23 2.75
N ARG A 138 -9.53 -27.24 1.41
CA ARG A 138 -9.59 -28.49 0.63
C ARG A 138 -8.39 -29.40 0.92
N TRP A 139 -7.20 -28.82 1.01
CA TRP A 139 -6.00 -29.56 1.38
C TRP A 139 -6.12 -30.16 2.78
N LEU A 140 -6.57 -29.38 3.77
CA LEU A 140 -6.82 -29.85 5.14
C LEU A 140 -7.87 -30.95 5.17
N GLN A 141 -9.00 -30.83 4.47
CA GLN A 141 -10.02 -31.87 4.41
C GLN A 141 -9.46 -33.19 3.90
N SER A 142 -8.55 -33.15 2.91
CA SER A 142 -7.94 -34.36 2.35
C SER A 142 -6.81 -34.98 3.20
N ARG A 143 -6.10 -34.19 4.02
CA ARG A 143 -4.87 -34.63 4.72
C ARG A 143 -4.98 -34.62 6.25
N ARG A 144 -5.82 -33.75 6.80
CA ARG A 144 -5.99 -33.40 8.22
C ARG A 144 -7.44 -32.98 8.51
N PRO A 145 -8.46 -33.83 8.24
CA PRO A 145 -9.87 -33.44 8.33
C PRO A 145 -10.27 -32.91 9.70
N GLN A 146 -9.62 -33.35 10.78
CA GLN A 146 -9.84 -32.87 12.15
C GLN A 146 -9.43 -31.41 12.40
N LEU A 147 -8.64 -30.82 11.50
CA LEU A 147 -8.22 -29.41 11.55
C LEU A 147 -8.92 -28.55 10.49
N ALA A 148 -9.71 -29.18 9.61
CA ALA A 148 -10.32 -28.49 8.49
C ALA A 148 -11.59 -27.77 8.93
N PRO A 149 -11.70 -26.44 8.75
CA PRO A 149 -12.98 -25.77 8.90
C PRO A 149 -13.92 -26.15 7.75
N ASP A 150 -15.18 -25.73 7.86
CA ASP A 150 -16.13 -25.88 6.77
C ASP A 150 -15.71 -25.06 5.55
N LEU A 151 -15.88 -25.66 4.37
CA LEU A 151 -15.57 -25.00 3.11
C LEU A 151 -16.66 -23.96 2.81
N ARG A 152 -16.26 -22.69 2.70
CA ARG A 152 -17.16 -21.61 2.30
C ARG A 152 -17.35 -21.58 0.80
N SER A 153 -18.58 -21.30 0.36
CA SER A 153 -18.85 -21.04 -1.05
C SER A 153 -18.48 -19.59 -1.44
N PRO A 154 -18.27 -19.28 -2.73
CA PRO A 154 -18.08 -17.91 -3.18
C PRO A 154 -19.22 -16.96 -2.76
N GLU A 155 -20.47 -17.45 -2.77
CA GLU A 155 -21.65 -16.69 -2.35
C GLU A 155 -21.60 -16.35 -0.85
N GLU A 156 -21.04 -17.25 -0.04
CA GLU A 156 -20.83 -17.01 1.38
C GLU A 156 -19.76 -15.95 1.62
N TYR A 157 -18.61 -16.01 0.93
CA TYR A 157 -17.61 -14.94 0.97
C TYR A 157 -18.22 -13.58 0.58
N ALA A 158 -19.01 -13.54 -0.50
CA ALA A 158 -19.69 -12.31 -0.93
C ALA A 158 -20.73 -11.81 0.10
N ARG A 159 -21.44 -12.73 0.78
CA ARG A 159 -22.38 -12.38 1.86
C ARG A 159 -21.65 -11.80 3.07
N LEU A 160 -20.57 -12.43 3.51
CA LEU A 160 -19.76 -11.98 4.65
C LEU A 160 -19.10 -10.63 4.36
N PHE A 161 -18.58 -10.42 3.16
CA PHE A 161 -18.01 -9.13 2.78
C PHE A 161 -19.06 -8.02 2.75
N ARG A 162 -20.26 -8.27 2.20
CA ARG A 162 -21.38 -7.30 2.27
C ARG A 162 -21.77 -6.99 3.72
N LYS A 163 -21.76 -7.99 4.60
CA LYS A 163 -22.00 -7.78 6.02
C LYS A 163 -20.94 -6.87 6.64
N LEU A 164 -19.66 -7.16 6.40
CA LEU A 164 -18.55 -6.33 6.90
C LEU A 164 -18.68 -4.87 6.45
N LEU A 165 -18.98 -4.64 5.16
CA LEU A 165 -19.23 -3.29 4.64
C LEU A 165 -20.44 -2.63 5.34
N SER A 166 -21.52 -3.37 5.57
CA SER A 166 -22.70 -2.87 6.29
C SER A 166 -22.36 -2.48 7.72
N ASP A 167 -21.63 -3.31 8.46
CA ASP A 167 -21.21 -3.04 9.84
C ASP A 167 -20.35 -1.76 9.90
N LEU A 168 -19.38 -1.63 9.00
CA LEU A 168 -18.47 -0.48 8.90
C LEU A 168 -19.11 0.79 8.30
N SER A 169 -20.34 0.69 7.77
CA SER A 169 -21.09 1.81 7.20
C SER A 169 -22.30 2.23 8.04
N THR A 170 -22.48 1.65 9.24
CA THR A 170 -23.51 2.11 10.17
C THR A 170 -23.29 3.58 10.57
N PRO A 171 -24.33 4.34 10.95
CA PRO A 171 -24.16 5.72 11.41
C PRO A 171 -23.14 5.87 12.54
N ALA A 172 -23.06 4.89 13.45
CA ALA A 172 -22.08 4.87 14.54
C ALA A 172 -20.65 4.62 14.06
N ALA A 173 -20.46 3.71 13.09
CA ALA A 173 -19.16 3.48 12.47
C ALA A 173 -18.69 4.72 11.68
N VAL A 174 -19.58 5.35 10.92
CA VAL A 174 -19.29 6.59 10.18
C VAL A 174 -18.96 7.75 11.12
N ASP A 175 -19.67 7.89 12.24
CA ASP A 175 -19.31 8.87 13.26
C ASP A 175 -17.92 8.58 13.87
N THR A 176 -17.60 7.30 14.08
CA THR A 176 -16.28 6.90 14.57
C THR A 176 -15.18 7.22 13.54
N LEU A 177 -15.39 6.94 12.24
CA LEU A 177 -14.49 7.36 11.17
C LEU A 177 -14.26 8.87 11.19
N ARG A 178 -15.34 9.67 11.34
CA ARG A 178 -15.25 11.13 11.46
C ARG A 178 -14.38 11.54 12.64
N ARG A 179 -14.58 10.95 13.83
CA ARG A 179 -13.81 11.29 15.03
C ARG A 179 -12.33 10.93 14.90
N VAL A 180 -12.00 9.76 14.35
CA VAL A 180 -10.60 9.37 14.09
C VAL A 180 -9.95 10.33 13.09
N THR A 181 -10.67 10.66 12.00
CA THR A 181 -10.20 11.58 10.97
C THR A 181 -9.89 12.96 11.55
N GLN A 182 -10.80 13.49 12.38
CA GLN A 182 -10.61 14.79 13.03
C GLN A 182 -9.46 14.77 14.05
N PHE A 183 -9.30 13.67 14.78
CA PHE A 183 -8.18 13.48 15.70
C PHE A 183 -6.85 13.55 14.96
N GLU A 184 -6.70 12.78 13.88
CA GLU A 184 -5.49 12.76 13.07
C GLU A 184 -5.24 14.11 12.36
N GLU A 185 -6.28 14.69 11.77
CA GLU A 185 -6.20 16.02 11.14
C GLU A 185 -5.71 17.08 12.14
N ALA A 186 -6.25 17.10 13.37
CA ALA A 186 -5.89 18.07 14.39
C ALA A 186 -4.42 17.94 14.82
N ILE A 187 -3.87 16.72 14.82
CA ILE A 187 -2.45 16.46 15.10
C ILE A 187 -1.60 17.07 13.97
N TYR A 188 -1.89 16.74 12.71
CA TYR A 188 -1.11 17.24 11.58
C TYR A 188 -1.18 18.76 11.42
N ARG A 189 -2.34 19.39 11.67
CA ARG A 189 -2.48 20.86 11.63
C ARG A 189 -1.64 21.60 12.68
N LYS A 190 -1.24 20.91 13.74
CA LYS A 190 -0.35 21.43 14.79
C LYS A 190 1.10 20.95 14.63
N HIS A 191 1.44 20.38 13.48
CA HIS A 191 2.76 19.81 13.21
C HIS A 191 3.16 18.65 14.15
N GLY A 192 2.17 17.99 14.77
CA GLY A 192 2.39 16.73 15.48
C GLY A 192 2.46 15.54 14.51
N LEU A 193 2.99 14.41 15.00
CA LEU A 193 3.13 13.18 14.23
C LEU A 193 2.28 12.05 14.85
N VAL A 194 1.83 11.09 14.03
CA VAL A 194 1.08 9.92 14.50
C VAL A 194 1.93 8.67 14.44
N THR A 195 2.25 8.08 15.58
CA THR A 195 2.94 6.80 15.67
C THR A 195 1.93 5.70 15.97
N TYR A 196 1.65 4.88 14.97
CA TYR A 196 0.81 3.71 15.13
C TYR A 196 1.60 2.59 15.80
N VAL A 197 0.92 1.84 16.67
CA VAL A 197 1.47 0.66 17.33
C VAL A 197 0.54 -0.51 17.06
N ALA A 198 1.08 -1.62 16.58
CA ALA A 198 0.31 -2.81 16.29
C ALA A 198 1.14 -4.07 16.57
N ASP A 199 0.46 -5.15 16.94
CA ASP A 199 1.05 -6.48 17.08
C ASP A 199 0.73 -7.30 15.83
N SER A 200 -0.34 -8.10 15.86
CA SER A 200 -0.66 -9.03 14.78
C SER A 200 -1.09 -8.38 13.45
N LEU A 201 -1.42 -7.08 13.48
CA LEU A 201 -1.83 -6.26 12.32
C LEU A 201 -0.72 -5.31 11.84
N LEU A 202 0.54 -5.50 12.27
CA LEU A 202 1.64 -4.59 11.94
C LEU A 202 1.81 -4.38 10.43
N LEU A 203 1.65 -5.43 9.62
CA LEU A 203 1.75 -5.35 8.17
C LEU A 203 0.63 -4.50 7.54
N ASP A 204 -0.60 -4.62 8.03
CA ASP A 204 -1.73 -3.83 7.55
C ASP A 204 -1.54 -2.33 7.84
N VAL A 205 -1.01 -2.01 9.02
CA VAL A 205 -0.71 -0.63 9.40
C VAL A 205 0.50 -0.10 8.62
N LEU A 206 1.55 -0.91 8.43
CA LEU A 206 2.71 -0.56 7.61
C LEU A 206 2.28 -0.20 6.18
N THR A 207 1.45 -1.04 5.55
CA THR A 207 1.01 -0.85 4.17
C THR A 207 0.15 0.40 4.00
N ASP A 208 -0.77 0.71 4.94
CA ASP A 208 -1.50 1.99 4.86
C ASP A 208 -0.56 3.18 5.07
N THR A 209 0.32 3.16 6.07
CA THR A 209 1.15 4.32 6.44
C THR A 209 2.22 4.66 5.41
N THR A 210 2.82 3.64 4.78
CA THR A 210 3.84 3.83 3.73
C THR A 210 3.23 4.34 2.42
N GLU A 211 2.05 3.85 2.04
CA GLU A 211 1.31 4.30 0.84
C GLU A 211 0.86 5.76 0.90
N ARG A 212 0.79 6.37 2.09
CA ARG A 212 0.45 7.81 2.21
C ARG A 212 1.46 8.69 1.49
N SER A 213 2.74 8.31 1.48
CA SER A 213 3.81 9.11 0.87
C SER A 213 3.63 9.28 -0.64
N PRO A 214 3.60 8.21 -1.46
CA PRO A 214 3.36 8.35 -2.90
C PRO A 214 1.95 8.89 -3.22
N THR A 215 0.95 8.63 -2.36
CA THR A 215 -0.45 9.02 -2.62
C THR A 215 -0.72 10.50 -2.36
N PHE A 216 -0.15 11.07 -1.30
CA PHE A 216 -0.49 12.42 -0.81
C PHE A 216 0.73 13.36 -0.69
N MET A 217 1.90 12.90 -1.13
CA MET A 217 3.19 13.61 -1.00
C MET A 217 3.52 14.01 0.44
N VAL A 218 3.23 13.13 1.39
CA VAL A 218 3.79 13.26 2.75
C VAL A 218 5.20 12.68 2.79
N PRO A 219 6.07 13.12 3.71
CA PRO A 219 7.42 12.58 3.81
C PRO A 219 7.40 11.05 4.00
N PRO A 220 8.25 10.30 3.26
CA PRO A 220 8.34 8.85 3.39
C PRO A 220 8.97 8.46 4.72
N PHE A 221 8.92 7.17 5.04
CA PHE A 221 9.63 6.63 6.19
C PHE A 221 11.12 6.98 6.08
N ARG A 222 11.68 7.46 7.20
CA ARG A 222 13.06 7.87 7.29
C ARG A 222 13.93 6.71 7.77
N LYS A 223 15.07 6.49 7.12
CA LYS A 223 16.06 5.51 7.57
C LYS A 223 16.86 6.07 8.73
N ASP A 224 17.32 5.19 9.60
CA ASP A 224 18.33 5.54 10.59
C ASP A 224 19.61 6.04 9.91
N GLY A 225 20.16 7.14 10.41
CA GLY A 225 21.27 7.87 9.80
C GLY A 225 20.88 8.99 8.81
N ASP A 226 19.62 9.09 8.38
CA ASP A 226 19.16 10.12 7.43
C ASP A 226 18.51 11.33 8.16
N ALA A 227 19.12 11.79 9.26
CA ALA A 227 18.53 12.78 10.17
C ALA A 227 18.20 14.15 9.54
N HIS A 228 18.82 14.47 8.39
CA HIS A 228 18.57 15.68 7.61
C HIS A 228 17.27 15.63 6.80
N LEU A 229 16.67 14.44 6.62
CA LEU A 229 15.40 14.28 5.91
C LEU A 229 14.21 14.50 6.84
N PRO A 230 13.08 15.03 6.32
CA PRO A 230 11.86 15.20 7.08
C PRO A 230 11.34 13.87 7.65
N VAL A 231 10.72 13.94 8.84
CA VAL A 231 10.07 12.78 9.48
C VAL A 231 8.71 12.52 8.82
N SER A 232 8.37 11.25 8.58
CA SER A 232 7.05 10.88 8.07
C SER A 232 5.95 11.32 9.02
N TRP A 233 4.82 11.78 8.49
CA TRP A 233 3.69 12.20 9.33
C TRP A 233 3.10 11.03 10.12
N ALA A 234 2.98 9.87 9.46
CA ALA A 234 2.61 8.60 10.07
C ALA A 234 3.82 7.64 10.08
N PHE A 235 3.94 6.83 11.12
CA PHE A 235 4.93 5.75 11.24
C PHE A 235 4.33 4.60 12.05
N VAL A 236 4.86 3.39 11.91
CA VAL A 236 4.38 2.21 12.64
C VAL A 236 5.49 1.58 13.48
N LYS A 237 5.16 1.09 14.67
CA LYS A 237 6.08 0.37 15.55
C LYS A 237 5.48 -0.92 16.12
N ASP A 238 6.29 -1.98 16.19
CA ASP A 238 6.10 -3.17 17.01
C ASP A 238 6.47 -2.79 18.45
N PRO A 239 5.57 -3.00 19.43
CA PRO A 239 5.85 -2.62 20.81
C PRO A 239 6.63 -3.67 21.62
N HIS A 240 6.77 -4.89 21.11
CA HIS A 240 7.30 -6.04 21.82
C HIS A 240 8.73 -6.38 21.42
N HIS A 241 9.13 -6.09 20.18
CA HIS A 241 10.37 -6.59 19.61
C HIS A 241 11.29 -5.48 19.09
N PRO A 242 12.63 -5.66 19.15
CA PRO A 242 13.57 -4.81 18.43
C PRO A 242 13.40 -4.97 16.91
N THR A 243 13.88 -4.01 16.14
CA THR A 243 13.56 -3.83 14.71
C THR A 243 13.78 -5.09 13.85
N GLU A 244 14.90 -5.79 14.00
CA GLU A 244 15.15 -7.00 13.19
C GLU A 244 14.14 -8.11 13.48
N GLN A 245 13.82 -8.32 14.76
CA GLN A 245 12.84 -9.30 15.19
C GLN A 245 11.41 -8.86 14.82
N ALA A 246 11.09 -7.56 14.91
CA ALA A 246 9.81 -7.02 14.47
C ALA A 246 9.56 -7.30 12.97
N TRP A 247 10.56 -7.09 12.12
CA TRP A 247 10.50 -7.45 10.69
C TRP A 247 10.26 -8.96 10.49
N GLU A 248 10.98 -9.81 11.23
CA GLU A 248 10.83 -11.26 11.12
C GLU A 248 9.46 -11.75 11.60
N GLN A 249 8.95 -11.21 12.71
CA GLN A 249 7.64 -11.56 13.26
C GLN A 249 6.51 -11.09 12.34
N MET A 250 6.57 -9.85 11.85
CA MET A 250 5.56 -9.32 10.94
C MET A 250 5.46 -10.11 9.64
N LEU A 251 6.60 -10.47 9.05
CA LEU A 251 6.62 -11.23 7.80
C LEU A 251 6.48 -12.74 8.02
N GLN A 252 6.63 -13.23 9.25
CA GLN A 252 6.75 -14.65 9.62
C GLN A 252 7.95 -15.35 8.95
N ARG A 253 8.96 -14.57 8.54
CA ARG A 253 10.20 -14.96 7.87
C ARG A 253 11.18 -13.78 7.87
N ALA A 254 12.46 -14.04 7.64
CA ALA A 254 13.40 -12.97 7.34
C ALA A 254 12.96 -12.16 6.10
N PRO A 255 13.23 -10.84 6.06
CA PRO A 255 13.03 -10.02 4.86
C PRO A 255 13.80 -10.58 3.65
N ARG A 256 13.30 -10.28 2.46
CA ARG A 256 13.86 -10.63 1.15
C ARG A 256 14.16 -9.36 0.36
N GLY A 257 15.21 -8.68 0.80
CA GLY A 257 15.83 -7.64 0.00
C GLY A 257 16.56 -8.19 -1.23
N LEU A 258 16.86 -7.33 -2.19
CA LEU A 258 17.59 -7.69 -3.41
C LEU A 258 19.10 -7.50 -3.21
N ARG A 259 19.88 -8.54 -3.53
CA ARG A 259 21.36 -8.52 -3.50
C ARG A 259 21.96 -8.62 -4.90
N TRP A 260 21.27 -8.06 -5.88
CA TRP A 260 21.71 -8.07 -7.28
C TRP A 260 23.02 -7.30 -7.42
N LYS A 261 23.97 -7.91 -8.13
CA LYS A 261 25.25 -7.26 -8.43
C LYS A 261 25.09 -6.32 -9.62
N PRO A 262 25.97 -5.32 -9.82
CA PRO A 262 25.96 -4.47 -11.01
C PRO A 262 25.91 -5.24 -12.34
N GLU A 263 26.54 -6.42 -12.40
CA GLU A 263 26.48 -7.33 -13.53
C GLU A 263 25.06 -7.82 -13.84
N THR A 264 24.27 -8.12 -12.81
CA THR A 264 22.88 -8.55 -12.95
C THR A 264 22.04 -7.46 -13.60
N TYR A 265 22.18 -6.20 -13.15
CA TYR A 265 21.47 -5.07 -13.76
C TYR A 265 21.85 -4.87 -15.24
N ARG A 266 23.12 -5.08 -15.60
CA ARG A 266 23.58 -5.07 -17.00
C ARG A 266 22.95 -6.19 -17.83
N GLN A 267 22.89 -7.41 -17.29
CA GLN A 267 22.29 -8.56 -17.98
C GLN A 267 20.78 -8.39 -18.18
N LEU A 268 20.10 -7.72 -17.26
CA LEU A 268 18.67 -7.42 -17.32
C LEU A 268 18.35 -6.14 -18.11
N ASN A 269 19.33 -5.56 -18.81
CA ASN A 269 19.18 -4.33 -19.59
C ASN A 269 18.56 -3.17 -18.79
N ALA A 270 18.93 -3.05 -17.50
CA ALA A 270 18.47 -1.96 -16.65
C ALA A 270 18.84 -0.59 -17.25
N PRO A 271 18.13 0.51 -16.96
CA PRO A 271 18.55 1.86 -17.33
C PRO A 271 19.99 2.17 -16.92
N LEU A 272 20.71 2.92 -17.75
CA LEU A 272 22.12 3.28 -17.50
C LEU A 272 22.34 3.90 -16.11
N GLN A 273 21.37 4.68 -15.61
CA GLN A 273 21.41 5.26 -14.26
C GLN A 273 21.39 4.18 -13.16
N ILE A 274 20.53 3.17 -13.28
CA ILE A 274 20.46 2.04 -12.34
C ILE A 274 21.74 1.18 -12.46
N GLN A 275 22.28 1.01 -13.66
CA GLN A 275 23.55 0.29 -13.84
C GLN A 275 24.73 1.03 -13.20
N ALA A 276 24.78 2.36 -13.33
CA ALA A 276 25.86 3.20 -12.81
C ALA A 276 25.80 3.33 -11.29
N SER A 277 24.59 3.38 -10.71
CA SER A 277 24.37 3.46 -9.27
C SER A 277 23.21 2.55 -8.84
N PRO A 278 23.45 1.23 -8.72
CA PRO A 278 22.42 0.31 -8.28
C PRO A 278 21.84 0.68 -6.91
N PRO A 279 20.52 0.62 -6.72
CA PRO A 279 19.93 0.91 -5.44
C PRO A 279 20.32 -0.16 -4.41
N LYS A 280 20.55 0.26 -3.17
CA LYS A 280 20.76 -0.66 -2.05
C LYS A 280 19.40 -1.08 -1.51
N LEU A 281 19.07 -2.35 -1.71
CA LEU A 281 17.74 -2.92 -1.43
C LEU A 281 17.83 -4.18 -0.55
N ASP A 282 18.98 -4.44 0.07
CA ASP A 282 19.18 -5.63 0.89
C ASP A 282 18.56 -5.48 2.29
N ASN A 283 18.64 -6.55 3.09
CA ASN A 283 18.06 -6.56 4.43
C ASN A 283 18.73 -5.55 5.37
N ALA A 284 20.01 -5.21 5.15
CA ALA A 284 20.68 -4.19 5.97
C ALA A 284 20.03 -2.82 5.75
N GLU A 285 19.61 -2.51 4.53
CA GLU A 285 18.84 -1.29 4.25
C GLU A 285 17.42 -1.34 4.80
N ILE A 286 16.75 -2.51 4.79
CA ILE A 286 15.41 -2.68 5.38
C ILE A 286 15.46 -2.45 6.90
N HIS A 287 16.46 -3.00 7.60
CA HIS A 287 16.59 -2.88 9.05
C HIS A 287 16.92 -1.45 9.53
N ARG A 288 17.31 -0.54 8.62
CA ARG A 288 17.45 0.88 8.96
C ARG A 288 16.10 1.57 9.18
N PHE A 289 14.98 0.98 8.77
CA PHE A 289 13.65 1.45 9.14
C PHE A 289 13.27 0.87 10.51
N ARG A 290 13.42 1.70 11.55
CA ARG A 290 13.32 1.29 12.96
C ARG A 290 11.87 1.09 13.42
N ILE A 291 11.24 0.04 12.90
CA ILE A 291 9.87 -0.36 13.24
C ILE A 291 9.77 -1.11 14.56
N GLY A 292 10.87 -1.38 15.26
CA GLY A 292 10.83 -2.06 16.55
C GLY A 292 10.47 -1.14 17.72
N ASN A 293 10.60 -1.67 18.93
CA ASN A 293 10.29 -0.99 20.18
C ASN A 293 11.34 0.03 20.64
N GLU A 294 12.38 0.27 19.83
CA GLU A 294 13.45 1.15 20.23
C GLU A 294 12.96 2.60 20.38
N PRO A 295 13.55 3.40 21.30
CA PRO A 295 13.21 4.82 21.42
C PRO A 295 13.47 5.58 20.11
N ASP A 296 12.55 6.48 19.77
CA ASP A 296 12.71 7.42 18.65
C ASP A 296 12.19 8.80 19.07
N ALA A 297 13.11 9.65 19.52
CA ALA A 297 12.78 10.98 20.01
C ALA A 297 12.07 11.84 18.94
N SER A 298 12.38 11.63 17.67
CA SER A 298 11.78 12.39 16.56
C SER A 298 10.28 12.17 16.42
N ARG A 299 9.73 11.12 17.05
CA ARG A 299 8.30 10.81 17.10
C ARG A 299 7.58 11.40 18.30
N THR A 300 8.32 11.79 19.34
CA THR A 300 7.78 12.21 20.65
C THR A 300 8.10 13.64 21.02
N GLU A 301 9.09 14.28 20.36
CA GLU A 301 9.56 15.63 20.67
C GLU A 301 8.47 16.71 20.50
N ALA A 302 7.63 16.60 19.47
CA ALA A 302 6.53 17.53 19.26
C ALA A 302 5.37 17.20 20.22
N ALA A 303 4.97 18.19 21.04
CA ALA A 303 4.01 18.02 22.13
C ALA A 303 2.62 17.49 21.70
N ASP A 304 2.18 17.80 20.47
CA ASP A 304 0.91 17.31 19.93
C ASP A 304 1.04 15.94 19.21
N SER A 305 2.21 15.30 19.23
CA SER A 305 2.39 13.96 18.65
C SER A 305 1.65 12.90 19.47
N ALA A 306 1.04 11.95 18.76
CA ALA A 306 0.21 10.93 19.36
C ALA A 306 0.71 9.51 19.08
N MET A 307 0.44 8.63 20.03
CA MET A 307 0.46 7.19 19.82
C MET A 307 -0.95 6.71 19.50
N VAL A 308 -1.11 5.88 18.47
CA VAL A 308 -2.38 5.24 18.14
C VAL A 308 -2.20 3.72 18.11
N ALA A 309 -2.71 3.03 19.11
CA ALA A 309 -2.73 1.57 19.09
C ALA A 309 -3.78 1.07 18.09
N VAL A 310 -3.43 0.07 17.30
CA VAL A 310 -4.32 -0.56 16.32
C VAL A 310 -4.36 -2.05 16.61
N GLY A 311 -5.55 -2.59 16.83
CA GLY A 311 -5.69 -3.99 17.15
C GLY A 311 -7.12 -4.49 17.07
N LEU A 312 -7.25 -5.81 17.18
CA LEU A 312 -8.54 -6.44 17.41
C LEU A 312 -8.90 -6.35 18.89
N CYS A 313 -10.19 -6.45 19.21
CA CYS A 313 -10.70 -6.23 20.57
C CYS A 313 -10.04 -7.11 21.64
N ASP A 314 -9.62 -8.32 21.29
CA ASP A 314 -8.96 -9.27 22.20
C ASP A 314 -7.42 -9.14 22.22
N GLU A 315 -6.85 -8.43 21.25
CA GLU A 315 -5.41 -8.23 21.07
C GLU A 315 -4.92 -6.88 21.59
N ALA A 316 -5.82 -5.95 21.90
CA ALA A 316 -5.48 -4.64 22.47
C ALA A 316 -5.00 -4.72 23.94
N LYS A 317 -4.25 -5.77 24.30
CA LYS A 317 -3.46 -5.84 25.52
C LYS A 317 -2.15 -5.10 25.25
N TRP A 318 -2.07 -3.89 25.77
CA TRP A 318 -1.00 -2.94 25.55
C TRP A 318 0.40 -3.51 25.78
N ALA A 319 1.30 -3.17 24.87
CA ALA A 319 2.62 -2.71 25.27
C ALA A 319 2.78 -1.29 24.71
N HIS A 320 2.98 -0.30 25.58
CA HIS A 320 3.64 0.91 25.13
C HIS A 320 5.01 0.48 24.61
N PRO A 321 5.46 0.95 23.44
CA PRO A 321 6.85 0.76 23.05
C PRO A 321 7.71 1.51 24.09
N ALA A 322 8.11 0.80 25.13
CA ALA A 322 8.80 1.36 26.27
C ALA A 322 10.20 1.78 25.82
N PRO A 323 10.65 3.02 26.10
CA PRO A 323 10.12 4.00 27.05
C PRO A 323 9.54 5.26 26.39
N MET A 324 8.88 5.18 25.23
CA MET A 324 8.36 6.37 24.54
C MET A 324 7.15 6.97 25.27
N ARG A 325 7.18 8.29 25.48
CA ARG A 325 6.08 9.06 26.08
C ARG A 325 5.49 9.99 25.02
N PHE A 326 4.21 9.84 24.74
CA PHE A 326 3.47 10.66 23.78
C PHE A 326 2.59 11.66 24.52
N GLY A 327 2.38 12.84 23.92
CA GLY A 327 1.52 13.87 24.48
C GLY A 327 0.04 13.50 24.42
N LYS A 328 -0.32 12.58 23.51
CA LYS A 328 -1.65 12.00 23.36
C LYS A 328 -1.58 10.52 23.07
N THR A 329 -2.59 9.79 23.51
CA THR A 329 -2.74 8.36 23.29
C THR A 329 -4.14 8.07 22.79
N ALA A 330 -4.25 7.20 21.79
CA ALA A 330 -5.52 6.73 21.29
C ALA A 330 -5.48 5.25 20.90
N ALA A 331 -6.65 4.65 20.72
CA ALA A 331 -6.78 3.31 20.16
C ALA A 331 -7.85 3.25 19.08
N ILE A 332 -7.53 2.50 18.01
CA ILE A 332 -8.47 2.05 17.00
C ILE A 332 -8.65 0.54 17.19
N THR A 333 -9.84 0.12 17.63
CA THR A 333 -10.16 -1.30 17.76
C THR A 333 -11.29 -1.74 16.86
N ILE A 334 -11.18 -2.95 16.35
CA ILE A 334 -12.16 -3.56 15.45
C ILE A 334 -12.60 -4.91 16.01
N GLY A 335 -13.91 -5.16 16.04
CA GLY A 335 -14.47 -6.43 16.50
C GLY A 335 -15.81 -6.27 17.24
N PRO A 336 -16.35 -7.34 17.84
CA PRO A 336 -17.71 -7.33 18.38
C PRO A 336 -17.86 -6.59 19.71
N GLY A 337 -16.78 -6.30 20.43
CA GLY A 337 -16.85 -5.71 21.77
C GLY A 337 -15.82 -4.61 21.97
N LYS A 338 -16.21 -3.49 22.57
CA LYS A 338 -15.31 -2.34 22.73
C LYS A 338 -14.12 -2.64 23.66
N GLY A 339 -14.34 -3.35 24.76
CA GLY A 339 -13.36 -3.46 25.84
C GLY A 339 -13.10 -2.10 26.53
N THR A 340 -12.31 -2.09 27.60
CA THR A 340 -11.85 -0.86 28.26
C THR A 340 -10.35 -0.73 28.07
N LEU A 341 -9.91 0.45 27.67
CA LEU A 341 -8.58 0.76 27.21
C LEU A 341 -8.11 2.05 27.90
N ASP A 342 -6.89 2.05 28.46
CA ASP A 342 -6.29 3.20 29.14
C ASP A 342 -5.62 4.13 28.13
N VAL A 343 -6.43 4.93 27.44
CA VAL A 343 -6.02 5.93 26.44
C VAL A 343 -6.92 7.15 26.50
N ASP A 344 -6.43 8.29 26.02
CA ASP A 344 -7.20 9.53 25.98
C ASP A 344 -8.44 9.39 25.07
N GLU A 345 -8.29 8.70 23.93
CA GLU A 345 -9.36 8.51 22.94
C GLU A 345 -9.48 7.06 22.47
N HIS A 346 -10.69 6.51 22.47
CA HIS A 346 -10.96 5.14 22.00
C HIS A 346 -12.00 5.11 20.88
N PHE A 347 -11.52 4.77 19.69
CA PHE A 347 -12.29 4.62 18.47
C PHE A 347 -12.55 3.14 18.21
N HIS A 348 -13.80 2.71 18.42
CA HIS A 348 -14.18 1.31 18.28
C HIS A 348 -15.14 1.12 17.12
N PHE A 349 -14.81 0.18 16.23
CA PHE A 349 -15.63 -0.26 15.12
C PHE A 349 -16.25 -1.61 15.46
N ALA A 350 -17.55 -1.58 15.78
CA ALA A 350 -18.32 -2.77 16.06
C ALA A 350 -18.59 -3.54 14.76
N CYS A 351 -17.97 -4.72 14.62
CA CYS A 351 -18.21 -5.61 13.48
C CYS A 351 -18.00 -7.07 13.86
N GLU A 352 -18.71 -7.96 13.18
CA GLU A 352 -18.47 -9.41 13.32
C GLU A 352 -17.41 -9.87 12.33
N LEU A 353 -16.35 -10.49 12.84
CA LEU A 353 -15.24 -11.02 12.06
C LEU A 353 -15.25 -12.55 12.17
N PRO A 354 -15.73 -13.28 11.14
CA PRO A 354 -15.77 -14.74 11.21
C PRO A 354 -14.36 -15.32 11.14
N ALA A 355 -14.10 -16.38 11.91
CA ALA A 355 -12.80 -17.05 11.90
C ALA A 355 -12.43 -17.53 10.49
N SER A 356 -11.18 -17.38 10.08
CA SER A 356 -10.75 -17.77 8.74
C SER A 356 -9.26 -18.19 8.76
N PRO A 357 -8.84 -19.18 7.95
CA PRO A 357 -7.47 -19.70 7.99
C PRO A 357 -6.38 -18.64 7.81
N LEU A 358 -6.67 -17.59 7.03
CA LEU A 358 -5.74 -16.50 6.75
C LEU A 358 -6.08 -15.21 7.50
N ARG A 359 -7.05 -15.25 8.43
CA ARG A 359 -7.55 -14.04 9.12
C ARG A 359 -8.00 -12.95 8.14
N LEU A 360 -8.58 -13.38 7.01
CA LEU A 360 -8.90 -12.53 5.87
C LEU A 360 -9.85 -11.38 6.26
N TRP A 361 -10.78 -11.64 7.17
CA TRP A 361 -11.79 -10.65 7.58
C TRP A 361 -11.20 -9.57 8.48
N GLU A 362 -10.27 -9.95 9.34
CA GLU A 362 -9.49 -9.06 10.18
C GLU A 362 -8.66 -8.09 9.32
N HIS A 363 -7.91 -8.61 8.34
CA HIS A 363 -7.13 -7.82 7.39
C HIS A 363 -8.00 -6.90 6.52
N LEU A 364 -9.13 -7.41 6.00
CA LEU A 364 -10.07 -6.59 5.23
C LEU A 364 -10.67 -5.45 6.07
N ALA A 365 -11.07 -5.73 7.32
CA ALA A 365 -11.69 -4.73 8.17
C ALA A 365 -10.71 -3.60 8.53
N ILE A 366 -9.48 -3.94 8.93
CA ILE A 366 -8.49 -2.93 9.26
C ILE A 366 -8.07 -2.12 8.04
N LYS A 367 -7.90 -2.78 6.88
CA LYS A 367 -7.60 -2.11 5.61
C LYS A 367 -8.69 -1.09 5.26
N LEU A 368 -9.96 -1.48 5.33
CA LEU A 368 -11.10 -0.60 5.04
C LEU A 368 -11.13 0.62 5.97
N VAL A 369 -10.94 0.40 7.28
CA VAL A 369 -10.91 1.49 8.28
C VAL A 369 -9.73 2.42 8.05
N LEU A 370 -8.50 1.91 7.97
CA LEU A 370 -7.30 2.74 7.82
C LEU A 370 -7.25 3.48 6.49
N ASN A 371 -7.59 2.81 5.38
CA ASN A 371 -7.62 3.48 4.08
C ASN A 371 -8.67 4.60 4.03
N THR A 372 -9.81 4.42 4.71
CA THR A 372 -10.85 5.46 4.81
C THR A 372 -10.37 6.63 5.66
N VAL A 373 -9.83 6.36 6.86
CA VAL A 373 -9.29 7.39 7.76
C VAL A 373 -8.16 8.17 7.08
N SER A 374 -7.14 7.48 6.57
CA SER A 374 -5.98 8.13 5.97
C SER A 374 -6.36 8.99 4.77
N THR A 375 -7.29 8.52 3.95
CA THR A 375 -7.80 9.29 2.80
C THR A 375 -8.63 10.49 3.26
N ALA A 376 -9.57 10.30 4.19
CA ALA A 376 -10.43 11.37 4.69
C ALA A 376 -9.63 12.47 5.39
N THR A 377 -8.59 12.11 6.15
CA THR A 377 -7.66 13.07 6.77
C THR A 377 -7.00 13.93 5.69
N MET A 378 -6.48 13.31 4.63
CA MET A 378 -5.79 14.03 3.57
C MET A 378 -6.73 14.89 2.73
N VAL A 379 -7.99 14.45 2.52
CA VAL A 379 -9.06 15.28 1.95
C VAL A 379 -9.29 16.52 2.83
N ARG A 380 -9.36 16.36 4.15
CA ARG A 380 -9.55 17.49 5.08
C ARG A 380 -8.38 18.46 5.09
N LEU A 381 -7.17 17.97 4.84
CA LEU A 381 -5.96 18.77 4.69
C LEU A 381 -5.78 19.39 3.29
N GLY A 382 -6.79 19.27 2.41
CA GLY A 382 -6.77 19.91 1.08
C GLY A 382 -5.89 19.20 0.06
N ARG A 383 -5.55 17.92 0.28
CA ARG A 383 -4.73 17.13 -0.66
C ARG A 383 -5.52 16.58 -1.87
N VAL A 384 -6.84 16.73 -1.84
CA VAL A 384 -7.80 16.23 -2.86
C VAL A 384 -8.77 17.36 -3.24
N ILE A 385 -9.04 17.52 -4.54
CA ILE A 385 -10.04 18.47 -5.08
C ILE A 385 -11.14 17.67 -5.79
N GLY A 386 -12.40 17.85 -5.38
CA GLY A 386 -13.48 16.97 -5.84
C GLY A 386 -13.19 15.52 -5.41
N ASN A 387 -12.99 14.63 -6.38
CA ASN A 387 -12.50 13.27 -6.16
C ASN A 387 -11.06 13.04 -6.68
N ALA A 388 -10.36 14.09 -7.11
CA ALA A 388 -9.04 14.02 -7.72
C ALA A 388 -7.92 14.28 -6.71
N MET A 389 -6.95 13.36 -6.63
CA MET A 389 -5.71 13.58 -5.86
C MET A 389 -4.81 14.54 -6.64
N VAL A 390 -4.78 15.79 -6.20
CA VAL A 390 -3.98 16.85 -6.85
C VAL A 390 -2.58 16.98 -6.23
N TRP A 391 -2.36 16.34 -5.08
CA TRP A 391 -1.03 16.23 -4.46
C TRP A 391 -0.28 14.98 -4.93
N LEU A 392 0.25 15.05 -6.16
CA LEU A 392 1.04 13.98 -6.76
C LEU A 392 2.34 14.54 -7.34
N SER A 393 3.42 13.75 -7.24
CA SER A 393 4.71 14.07 -7.85
C SER A 393 4.86 13.29 -9.16
N PRO A 394 4.91 13.96 -10.33
CA PRO A 394 5.05 13.27 -11.60
C PRO A 394 6.48 12.73 -11.79
N SER A 395 6.74 11.49 -11.39
CA SER A 395 8.07 10.85 -11.53
C SER A 395 8.25 10.04 -12.82
N ASN A 396 7.16 9.69 -13.51
CA ASN A 396 7.21 8.92 -14.75
C ASN A 396 6.21 9.44 -15.79
N LYS A 397 6.31 8.93 -17.03
CA LYS A 397 5.45 9.38 -18.15
C LYS A 397 3.95 9.24 -17.85
N LYS A 398 3.54 8.17 -17.17
CA LYS A 398 2.14 7.93 -16.77
C LYS A 398 1.66 8.98 -15.77
N LEU A 399 2.49 9.32 -14.78
CA LEU A 399 2.15 10.35 -13.80
C LEU A 399 2.21 11.77 -14.37
N ILE A 400 3.07 12.04 -15.35
CA ILE A 400 3.09 13.32 -16.09
C ILE A 400 1.80 13.49 -16.90
N ASP A 401 1.38 12.48 -17.68
CA ASP A 401 0.12 12.53 -18.42
C ASP A 401 -1.08 12.69 -17.47
N ARG A 402 -1.12 11.90 -16.39
CA ARG A 402 -2.16 12.02 -15.35
C ARG A 402 -2.19 13.41 -14.71
N GLY A 403 -1.03 13.95 -14.34
CA GLY A 403 -0.91 15.30 -13.76
C GLY A 403 -1.41 16.37 -14.72
N THR A 404 -1.06 16.25 -16.01
CA THR A 404 -1.51 17.18 -17.06
C THR A 404 -3.03 17.13 -17.24
N ARG A 405 -3.62 15.93 -17.36
CA ARG A 405 -5.07 15.76 -17.45
C ARG A 405 -5.78 16.32 -16.23
N LEU A 406 -5.23 16.09 -15.05
CA LEU A 406 -5.78 16.61 -13.78
C LEU A 406 -5.83 18.13 -13.76
N ILE A 407 -4.73 18.79 -14.14
CA ILE A 407 -4.68 20.26 -14.23
C ILE A 407 -5.72 20.76 -15.22
N SER A 408 -5.75 20.19 -16.43
CA SER A 408 -6.72 20.56 -17.47
C SER A 408 -8.17 20.36 -17.01
N GLN A 409 -8.50 19.24 -16.39
CA GLN A 409 -9.84 18.94 -15.89
C GLN A 409 -10.27 19.86 -14.75
N VAL A 410 -9.38 20.15 -13.80
CA VAL A 410 -9.71 20.99 -12.62
C VAL A 410 -9.82 22.46 -12.99
N THR A 411 -8.99 22.94 -13.91
CA THR A 411 -8.92 24.37 -14.27
C THR A 411 -9.72 24.73 -15.52
N GLY A 412 -10.07 23.74 -16.35
CA GLY A 412 -10.71 23.95 -17.65
C GLY A 412 -9.76 24.39 -18.78
N CYS A 413 -8.45 24.51 -18.54
CA CYS A 413 -7.50 24.88 -19.58
C CYS A 413 -7.20 23.72 -20.56
N ARG A 414 -6.63 24.04 -21.73
CA ARG A 414 -6.20 23.02 -22.71
C ARG A 414 -5.05 22.16 -22.19
N TYR A 415 -4.99 20.90 -22.63
CA TYR A 415 -3.97 19.94 -22.22
C TYR A 415 -2.55 20.46 -22.47
N GLU A 416 -2.31 21.13 -23.61
CA GLU A 416 -0.99 21.66 -23.95
C GLU A 416 -0.54 22.71 -22.93
N HIS A 417 -1.44 23.62 -22.56
CA HIS A 417 -1.15 24.66 -21.57
C HIS A 417 -0.94 24.08 -20.16
N ALA A 418 -1.77 23.11 -19.77
CA ALA A 418 -1.58 22.36 -18.53
C ALA A 418 -0.20 21.69 -18.48
N CYS A 419 0.24 21.11 -19.59
CA CYS A 419 1.52 20.42 -19.72
C CYS A 419 2.69 21.41 -19.55
N GLU A 420 2.62 22.56 -20.22
CA GLU A 420 3.63 23.62 -20.12
C GLU A 420 3.78 24.13 -18.68
N ILE A 421 2.67 24.39 -17.99
CA ILE A 421 2.70 24.88 -16.61
C ILE A 421 3.21 23.79 -15.67
N LEU A 422 2.80 22.53 -15.87
CA LEU A 422 3.28 21.40 -15.07
C LEU A 422 4.80 21.26 -15.15
N HIS A 423 5.40 21.36 -16.33
CA HIS A 423 6.86 21.27 -16.47
C HIS A 423 7.57 22.41 -15.74
N LYS A 424 7.04 23.64 -15.81
CA LYS A 424 7.57 24.78 -15.05
C LYS A 424 7.48 24.55 -13.55
N THR A 425 6.34 24.05 -13.05
CA THR A 425 6.19 23.79 -11.61
C THR A 425 7.04 22.61 -11.13
N ILE A 426 7.30 21.60 -11.96
CA ILE A 426 8.24 20.52 -11.64
C ILE A 426 9.65 21.08 -11.40
N GLU A 427 10.14 21.96 -12.28
CA GLU A 427 11.45 22.60 -12.14
C GLU A 427 11.54 23.45 -10.86
N ASP A 428 10.52 24.25 -10.59
CA ASP A 428 10.46 25.09 -9.39
C ASP A 428 10.47 24.25 -8.10
N VAL A 429 9.67 23.19 -8.05
CA VAL A 429 9.58 22.29 -6.90
C VAL A 429 10.89 21.51 -6.69
N ALA A 430 11.58 21.11 -7.76
CA ALA A 430 12.88 20.45 -7.66
C ALA A 430 13.92 21.32 -6.93
N SER A 431 13.86 22.65 -7.11
CA SER A 431 14.73 23.59 -6.38
C SER A 431 14.44 23.65 -4.88
N ILE A 432 13.18 23.44 -4.46
CA ILE A 432 12.76 23.41 -3.05
C ILE A 432 13.21 22.11 -2.40
N ALA A 433 12.99 20.98 -3.07
CA ALA A 433 13.38 19.66 -2.58
C ALA A 433 14.89 19.54 -2.33
N GLN A 434 15.72 20.18 -3.18
CA GLN A 434 17.17 20.22 -3.01
C GLN A 434 17.62 20.93 -1.71
N ARG A 435 16.76 21.77 -1.11
CA ARG A 435 17.04 22.41 0.18
C ARG A 435 16.65 21.55 1.39
N GLY A 436 16.12 20.34 1.18
CA GLY A 436 15.70 19.43 2.26
C GLY A 436 14.36 19.80 2.91
N GLU A 437 13.62 20.74 2.32
CA GLU A 437 12.31 21.18 2.79
C GLU A 437 11.17 20.27 2.26
N GLU A 438 10.02 20.25 2.93
CA GLU A 438 8.80 19.62 2.37
C GLU A 438 8.37 20.39 1.12
N ALA A 439 8.48 19.75 -0.03
CA ALA A 439 8.18 20.38 -1.31
C ALA A 439 6.69 20.22 -1.67
N PRO A 440 6.02 21.26 -2.19
CA PRO A 440 4.62 21.17 -2.57
C PRO A 440 4.43 20.31 -3.83
N SER A 441 3.20 19.87 -4.09
CA SER A 441 2.87 19.18 -5.34
C SER A 441 3.03 20.09 -6.56
N PRO A 442 3.80 19.69 -7.59
CA PRO A 442 3.87 20.41 -8.86
C PRO A 442 2.49 20.58 -9.52
N VAL A 443 1.61 19.57 -9.39
CA VAL A 443 0.26 19.59 -9.93
C VAL A 443 -0.63 20.58 -9.17
N ALA A 444 -0.57 20.57 -7.84
CA ALA A 444 -1.35 21.51 -7.03
C ALA A 444 -0.90 22.96 -7.25
N LEU A 445 0.42 23.18 -7.32
CA LEU A 445 1.01 24.48 -7.62
C LEU A 445 0.63 24.97 -9.03
N ALA A 446 0.55 24.06 -10.02
CA ALA A 446 0.11 24.41 -11.37
C ALA A 446 -1.36 24.86 -11.38
N ILE A 447 -2.24 24.15 -10.67
CA ILE A 447 -3.65 24.51 -10.52
C ILE A 447 -3.78 25.90 -9.87
N GLU A 448 -3.04 26.16 -8.79
CA GLU A 448 -3.05 27.45 -8.09
C GLU A 448 -2.56 28.60 -8.99
N ARG A 449 -1.49 28.37 -9.76
CA ARG A 449 -0.96 29.37 -10.71
C ARG A 449 -1.99 29.73 -11.77
N ILE A 450 -2.65 28.74 -12.36
CA ILE A 450 -3.69 28.99 -13.38
C ILE A 450 -4.87 29.75 -12.78
N ALA A 451 -5.30 29.37 -11.57
CA ALA A 451 -6.40 30.05 -10.87
C ALA A 451 -6.08 31.52 -10.53
N THR A 452 -4.81 31.84 -10.25
CA THR A 452 -4.37 33.21 -9.88
C THR A 452 -4.07 34.09 -11.09
N THR A 453 -3.67 33.53 -12.24
CA THR A 453 -3.37 34.32 -13.46
C THR A 453 -4.60 34.68 -14.29
N GLY A 454 -5.79 34.17 -13.97
CA GLY A 454 -7.06 34.57 -14.60
C GLY A 454 -7.14 34.31 -16.11
N THR A 455 -6.35 33.38 -16.64
CA THR A 455 -6.25 33.13 -18.08
C THR A 455 -7.57 32.51 -18.57
N PRO A 456 -8.27 33.12 -19.56
CA PRO A 456 -9.52 32.57 -20.07
C PRO A 456 -9.29 31.21 -20.73
N PRO A 457 -10.29 30.32 -20.76
CA PRO A 457 -10.24 29.12 -21.59
C PRO A 457 -10.33 29.55 -23.07
N GLU A 458 -9.20 29.62 -23.76
CA GLU A 458 -9.12 29.69 -25.23
C GLU A 458 -8.60 28.37 -25.85
#